data_AF-A0A8T6N5Z2-F1
#
_entry.id   AF-A0A8T6N5Z2-F1
#
_cell.length_a   1.000
_cell.length_b   1.000
_cell.length_c   1.000
_cell.angle_alpha   90.00
_cell.angle_beta   90.00
_cell.angle_gamma   90.00
#
_symmetry.space_group_name_H-M   'P 1'
#
loop_
_entity.id
_entity.type
_entity.pdbx_description
1 polymer ?
#
loop_
_entity_poly.entity_id
_entity_poly.type
_entity_poly.pdbx_seq_one_letter_code
_entity_poly.pdbx_strand_id
1 'polypeptide(L)'
;MYRSGNPALNSSTFEEGSYPDKPWWEAGGTYAENIGMTIEGVAEKGAVTFLLFMTSGMTIWGLGLTGQPEMAIILASGGFILNAIFSMILFWSWFTPSFQGLFANPLFVLTYATSQGLLVGGMTYLFEYSGGSGSGYQGITIQAFLITGMIFGAMLGVYRSGLINVNDNFRIALYSAVFGVMMVYLLSFILMLFGVSVPLIHGSGPIGIVFSLLVIA
;
A
#
# COMPACT_ATOMS: atom_id res chain seq x y z
N MET A 1 16.44 -6.33 34.78
CA MET A 1 16.20 -5.13 33.95
C MET A 1 17.06 -5.22 32.71
N TYR A 2 16.46 -5.47 31.54
CA TYR A 2 17.19 -5.48 30.27
C TYR A 2 17.56 -4.04 29.91
N ARG A 3 18.82 -3.66 30.11
CA ARG A 3 19.36 -2.41 29.55
C ARG A 3 19.83 -2.73 28.14
N SER A 4 18.96 -2.53 27.17
CA SER A 4 19.38 -2.56 25.77
C SER A 4 20.16 -1.27 25.47
N GLY A 5 21.27 -1.35 24.75
CA GLY A 5 22.00 -0.17 24.25
C GLY A 5 21.29 0.54 23.09
N ASN A 6 20.09 0.09 22.70
CA ASN A 6 19.28 0.72 21.68
C ASN A 6 18.56 1.96 22.25
N PRO A 7 18.82 3.17 21.74
CA PRO A 7 18.18 4.40 22.19
C PRO A 7 16.65 4.36 22.15
N ALA A 8 16.06 3.49 21.32
CA ALA A 8 14.60 3.30 21.20
C ALA A 8 13.98 2.38 22.27
N LEU A 9 14.78 1.70 23.09
CA LEU A 9 14.34 0.71 24.08
C LEU A 9 14.81 1.07 25.49
N ASN A 10 14.78 2.36 25.84
CA ASN A 10 15.09 2.84 27.19
C ASN A 10 13.88 2.60 28.12
N SER A 11 14.13 2.36 29.41
CA SER A 11 13.08 2.24 30.42
C SER A 11 12.18 3.47 30.54
N SER A 12 12.71 4.66 30.23
CA SER A 12 11.91 5.90 30.19
C SER A 12 10.91 5.95 29.04
N THR A 13 11.11 5.16 27.97
CA THR A 13 10.16 5.06 26.86
C THR A 13 8.92 4.28 27.28
N PHE A 14 9.01 3.39 28.27
CA PHE A 14 7.91 2.50 28.68
C PHE A 14 7.22 2.93 29.98
N GLU A 15 7.43 4.16 30.45
CA GLU A 15 6.74 4.66 31.64
C GLU A 15 5.24 4.88 31.34
N GLU A 16 4.38 4.24 32.13
CA GLU A 16 2.92 4.24 31.98
C GLU A 16 2.31 5.65 32.02
N GLY A 17 2.96 6.59 32.71
CA GLY A 17 2.58 8.02 32.75
C GLY A 17 2.90 8.81 31.48
N SER A 18 3.68 8.25 30.55
CA SER A 18 3.96 8.87 29.27
C SER A 18 2.83 8.66 28.26
N TYR A 19 2.00 7.62 28.41
CA TYR A 19 1.00 7.19 27.43
C TYR A 19 -0.45 7.43 27.89
N PRO A 20 -1.08 8.57 27.53
CA PRO A 20 -2.47 8.81 27.89
C PRO A 20 -3.42 7.97 27.02
N ASP A 21 -4.37 7.28 27.67
CA ASP A 21 -5.40 6.44 27.04
C ASP A 21 -6.56 7.28 26.49
N LYS A 22 -6.22 8.25 25.61
CA LYS A 22 -7.19 9.15 24.99
C LYS A 22 -6.99 9.21 23.47
N PRO A 23 -8.05 9.46 22.69
CA PRO A 23 -7.92 9.60 21.25
C PRO A 23 -7.05 10.81 20.85
N TRP A 24 -6.37 10.72 19.70
CA TRP A 24 -5.40 11.73 19.27
C TRP A 24 -6.01 13.11 19.01
N TRP A 25 -7.32 13.19 18.73
CA TRP A 25 -8.04 14.45 18.54
C TRP A 25 -8.38 15.17 19.86
N GLU A 26 -8.29 14.50 21.02
CA GLU A 26 -8.45 15.07 22.37
C GLU A 26 -7.08 15.35 23.05
N ALA A 27 -5.99 14.95 22.41
CA ALA A 27 -4.64 15.22 22.84
C ALA A 27 -4.19 16.60 22.35
N GLY A 28 -4.63 17.67 23.03
CA GLY A 28 -4.09 19.03 22.84
C GLY A 28 -2.55 19.01 22.81
N GLY A 29 -1.98 19.83 21.90
CA GLY A 29 -0.64 19.70 21.28
C GLY A 29 0.61 19.57 22.17
N THR A 30 0.48 19.41 23.47
CA THR A 30 1.57 19.08 24.41
C THR A 30 1.64 17.58 24.73
N TYR A 31 0.55 16.81 24.52
CA TYR A 31 0.48 15.37 24.83
C TYR A 31 0.60 14.46 23.60
N ALA A 32 0.76 15.02 22.40
CA ALA A 32 0.80 14.27 21.14
C ALA A 32 2.13 13.54 20.87
N GLU A 33 3.21 13.89 21.58
CA GLU A 33 4.53 13.27 21.38
C GLU A 33 4.65 11.86 21.98
N ASN A 34 3.85 11.53 23.01
CA ASN A 34 3.95 10.25 23.72
C ASN A 34 2.59 9.53 23.79
N ILE A 35 1.79 9.52 22.73
CA ILE A 35 0.64 8.60 22.68
C ILE A 35 1.16 7.27 22.13
N GLY A 36 0.94 6.18 22.86
CA GLY A 36 1.34 4.85 22.42
C GLY A 36 0.62 4.55 21.11
N MET A 37 1.18 3.70 20.26
CA MET A 37 0.54 3.39 18.99
C MET A 37 -0.78 2.65 19.24
N THR A 38 -1.91 3.35 19.20
CA THR A 38 -3.25 2.75 19.36
C THR A 38 -3.77 2.22 18.04
N ILE A 39 -4.55 1.14 18.09
CA ILE A 39 -5.21 0.55 16.91
C ILE A 39 -6.11 1.60 16.23
N GLU A 40 -6.82 2.40 17.02
CA GLU A 40 -7.67 3.48 16.51
C GLU A 40 -6.86 4.58 15.82
N GLY A 41 -5.76 5.04 16.44
CA GLY A 41 -4.89 6.05 15.85
C GLY A 41 -4.22 5.60 14.55
N VAL A 42 -3.84 4.32 14.45
CA VAL A 42 -3.30 3.74 13.22
C VAL A 42 -4.37 3.64 12.14
N ALA A 43 -5.57 3.18 12.48
CA ALA A 43 -6.66 3.05 11.53
C ALA A 43 -7.08 4.40 10.94
N GLU A 44 -7.17 5.44 11.76
CA GLU A 44 -7.58 6.77 11.29
C GLU A 44 -6.51 7.48 10.47
N LYS A 45 -5.24 7.42 10.91
CA LYS A 45 -4.13 7.96 10.11
C LYS A 45 -4.01 7.21 8.77
N GLY A 46 -4.20 5.89 8.78
CA GLY A 46 -4.28 5.07 7.58
C GLY A 46 -5.46 5.42 6.68
N ALA A 47 -6.62 5.76 7.25
CA ALA A 47 -7.79 6.20 6.49
C ALA A 47 -7.53 7.51 5.77
N VAL A 48 -6.91 8.49 6.45
CA VAL A 48 -6.58 9.79 5.85
C VAL A 48 -5.59 9.63 4.69
N THR A 49 -4.52 8.86 4.87
CA THR A 49 -3.53 8.62 3.81
C THR A 49 -4.14 7.83 2.64
N PHE A 50 -4.99 6.86 2.93
CA PHE A 50 -5.72 6.11 1.91
C PHE A 50 -6.69 6.99 1.10
N LEU A 51 -7.42 7.90 1.75
CA LEU A 51 -8.30 8.85 1.05
C LEU A 51 -7.51 9.79 0.14
N LEU A 52 -6.35 10.27 0.58
CA LEU A 52 -5.46 11.07 -0.26
C LEU A 52 -4.93 10.27 -1.45
N PHE A 53 -4.52 9.02 -1.22
CA PHE A 53 -4.10 8.11 -2.29
C PHE A 53 -5.23 7.88 -3.32
N MET A 54 -6.45 7.59 -2.87
CA MET A 54 -7.58 7.34 -3.76
C MET A 54 -7.99 8.58 -4.55
N THR A 55 -8.07 9.74 -3.88
CA THR A 55 -8.45 10.99 -4.54
C THR A 55 -7.41 11.41 -5.57
N SER A 56 -6.12 11.35 -5.24
CA SER A 56 -5.03 11.66 -6.19
C SER A 56 -4.90 10.65 -7.33
N GLY A 57 -5.16 9.35 -7.11
CA GLY A 57 -5.24 8.39 -8.22
C GLY A 57 -6.44 8.65 -9.14
N MET A 58 -7.59 8.98 -8.56
CA MET A 58 -8.82 9.28 -9.30
C MET A 58 -8.75 10.60 -10.07
N THR A 59 -7.96 11.60 -9.63
CA THR A 59 -7.81 12.85 -10.38
C THR A 59 -7.16 12.62 -11.75
N ILE A 60 -6.18 11.72 -11.84
CA ILE A 60 -5.56 11.33 -13.12
C ILE A 60 -6.60 10.75 -14.07
N TRP A 61 -7.43 9.83 -13.58
CA TRP A 61 -8.51 9.23 -14.36
C TRP A 61 -9.55 10.27 -14.78
N GLY A 62 -9.96 11.15 -13.87
CA GLY A 62 -10.89 12.25 -14.15
C GLY A 62 -10.39 13.19 -15.25
N LEU A 63 -9.10 13.55 -15.23
CA LEU A 63 -8.46 14.36 -16.27
C LEU A 63 -8.39 13.65 -17.62
N GLY A 64 -8.26 12.32 -17.62
CA GLY A 64 -8.39 11.50 -18.82
C GLY A 64 -9.78 11.59 -19.44
N LEU A 65 -10.84 11.53 -18.61
CA LEU A 65 -12.23 11.62 -19.07
C LEU A 65 -12.63 13.02 -19.57
N THR A 66 -12.09 14.09 -18.99
CA THR A 66 -12.37 15.47 -19.40
C THR A 66 -11.67 15.86 -20.72
N GLY A 67 -10.94 14.94 -21.34
CA GLY A 67 -10.23 15.19 -22.60
C GLY A 67 -8.96 16.02 -22.42
N GLN A 68 -8.35 16.00 -21.23
CA GLN A 68 -7.06 16.66 -20.94
C GLN A 68 -5.94 15.63 -20.68
N PRO A 69 -5.62 14.75 -21.66
CA PRO A 69 -4.66 13.67 -21.48
C PRO A 69 -3.24 14.19 -21.20
N GLU A 70 -2.87 15.37 -21.70
CA GLU A 70 -1.56 15.98 -21.46
C GLU A 70 -1.35 16.31 -19.97
N MET A 71 -2.36 16.89 -19.32
CA MET A 71 -2.34 17.19 -17.88
C MET A 71 -2.25 15.91 -17.04
N ALA A 72 -3.00 14.87 -17.43
CA ALA A 72 -2.94 13.56 -16.77
C ALA A 72 -1.52 12.95 -16.84
N ILE A 73 -0.87 13.02 -17.99
CA ILE A 73 0.50 12.50 -18.19
C ILE A 73 1.54 13.34 -17.43
N ILE A 74 1.38 14.67 -17.39
CA ILE A 74 2.27 15.55 -16.61
C ILE A 74 2.18 15.23 -15.12
N LEU A 75 0.97 15.10 -14.57
CA LEU A 75 0.78 14.76 -13.16
C LEU A 75 1.25 13.34 -12.83
N ALA A 76 1.01 12.38 -13.72
CA ALA A 76 1.52 11.01 -13.58
C ALA A 76 3.05 10.97 -13.58
N SER A 77 3.71 11.69 -14.49
CA SER A 77 5.17 11.75 -14.53
C SER A 77 5.76 12.50 -13.32
N GLY A 78 5.10 13.57 -12.86
CA GLY A 78 5.44 14.22 -11.59
C GLY A 78 5.32 13.28 -10.39
N GLY A 79 4.25 12.49 -10.32
CA GLY A 79 4.07 11.43 -9.33
C GLY A 79 5.19 10.37 -9.42
N PHE A 80 5.57 9.95 -10.62
CA PHE A 80 6.65 8.99 -10.82
C PHE A 80 7.99 9.50 -10.29
N ILE A 81 8.35 10.74 -10.64
CA ILE A 81 9.61 11.37 -10.18
C ILE A 81 9.62 11.53 -8.66
N LEU A 82 8.52 12.02 -8.07
CA LEU A 82 8.42 12.19 -6.62
C LEU A 82 8.56 10.84 -5.88
N ASN A 83 7.92 9.78 -6.36
CA ASN A 83 8.09 8.46 -5.75
C ASN A 83 9.49 7.88 -5.94
N ALA A 84 10.15 8.14 -7.07
CA ALA A 84 11.55 7.77 -7.24
C ALA A 84 12.43 8.44 -6.17
N ILE A 85 12.22 9.74 -5.91
CA ILE A 85 12.92 10.48 -4.85
C ILE A 85 12.59 9.89 -3.47
N PHE A 86 11.31 9.67 -3.15
CA PHE A 86 10.91 9.07 -1.88
C PHE A 86 11.48 7.66 -1.69
N SER A 87 11.52 6.84 -2.74
CA SER A 87 12.10 5.50 -2.69
C SER A 87 13.60 5.52 -2.39
N MET A 88 14.32 6.51 -2.95
CA MET A 88 15.74 6.72 -2.65
C MET A 88 15.95 7.15 -1.20
N ILE A 89 15.11 8.06 -0.69
CA ILE A 89 15.14 8.50 0.72
C ILE A 89 14.87 7.31 1.66
N LEU A 90 13.86 6.49 1.35
CA LEU A 90 13.52 5.28 2.11
C LEU A 90 14.69 4.30 2.15
N PHE A 91 15.32 4.06 1.00
CA PHE A 91 16.49 3.20 0.90
C PHE A 91 17.67 3.73 1.74
N TRP A 92 17.94 5.03 1.70
CA TRP A 92 19.00 5.66 2.51
C TRP A 92 18.71 5.66 4.01
N SER A 93 17.43 5.78 4.40
CA SER A 93 17.04 5.74 5.81
C SER A 93 17.35 4.41 6.49
N TRP A 94 17.54 3.33 5.74
CA TRP A 94 17.96 2.06 6.32
C TRP A 94 19.41 2.11 6.84
N PHE A 95 20.26 2.92 6.22
CA PHE A 95 21.68 3.03 6.57
C PHE A 95 21.98 4.21 7.50
N THR A 96 21.12 5.23 7.56
CA THR A 96 21.38 6.47 8.30
C THR A 96 20.26 6.77 9.32
N PRO A 97 20.54 6.70 10.63
CA PRO A 97 19.54 6.95 11.69
C PRO A 97 18.91 8.34 11.65
N SER A 98 19.64 9.35 11.14
CA SER A 98 19.16 10.74 11.05
C SER A 98 17.91 10.91 10.19
N PHE A 99 17.62 9.98 9.26
CA PHE A 99 16.43 10.03 8.41
C PHE A 99 15.21 9.35 9.03
N GLN A 100 15.36 8.61 10.14
CA GLN A 100 14.24 7.92 10.80
C GLN A 100 13.20 8.90 11.36
N GLY A 101 13.62 10.12 11.68
CA GLY A 101 12.73 11.21 12.10
C GLY A 101 11.83 11.77 10.98
N LEU A 102 12.13 11.54 9.70
CA LEU A 102 11.28 12.01 8.61
C LEU A 102 9.91 11.32 8.61
N PHE A 103 9.83 10.06 9.03
CA PHE A 103 8.57 9.29 9.03
C PHE A 103 7.59 9.75 10.09
N ALA A 104 8.09 10.43 11.12
CA ALA A 104 7.24 11.06 12.13
C ALA A 104 6.63 12.38 11.62
N ASN A 105 7.17 12.97 10.56
CA ASN A 105 6.66 14.24 10.01
C ASN A 105 5.37 14.00 9.21
N PRO A 106 4.22 14.58 9.63
CA PRO A 106 2.95 14.40 8.92
C PRO A 106 3.00 14.86 7.47
N LEU A 107 3.72 15.95 7.17
CA LEU A 107 3.81 16.47 5.79
C LEU A 107 4.49 15.47 4.86
N PHE A 108 5.51 14.77 5.35
CA PHE A 108 6.20 13.74 4.55
C PHE A 108 5.25 12.59 4.21
N VAL A 109 4.48 12.11 5.20
CA VAL A 109 3.54 11.00 5.01
C VAL A 109 2.41 11.39 4.04
N LEU A 110 1.84 12.59 4.19
CA LEU A 110 0.74 13.06 3.33
C LEU A 110 1.19 13.33 1.88
N THR A 111 2.39 13.90 1.71
CA THR A 111 2.96 14.13 0.37
C THR A 111 3.32 12.81 -0.31
N TYR A 112 3.87 11.86 0.43
CA TYR A 112 4.14 10.50 -0.06
C TYR A 112 2.85 9.77 -0.47
N ALA A 113 1.80 9.82 0.36
CA ALA A 113 0.51 9.19 0.03
C ALA A 113 -0.10 9.77 -1.26
N THR A 114 -0.01 11.09 -1.43
CA THR A 114 -0.49 11.80 -2.63
C THR A 114 0.36 11.44 -3.84
N SER A 115 1.70 11.43 -3.73
CA SER A 115 2.55 11.03 -4.85
C SER A 115 2.30 9.60 -5.27
N GLN A 116 2.14 8.69 -4.31
CA GLN A 116 1.86 7.28 -4.57
C GLN A 116 0.54 7.11 -5.35
N GLY A 117 -0.49 7.87 -5.00
CA GLY A 117 -1.75 7.86 -5.73
C GLY A 117 -1.62 8.39 -7.15
N LEU A 118 -0.88 9.48 -7.37
CA LEU A 118 -0.57 9.99 -8.72
C LEU A 118 0.19 8.96 -9.59
N LEU A 119 1.14 8.24 -9.00
CA LEU A 119 1.88 7.18 -9.71
C LEU A 119 0.96 6.02 -10.07
N VAL A 120 0.20 5.48 -9.12
CA VAL A 120 -0.66 4.32 -9.38
C VAL A 120 -1.82 4.68 -10.31
N GLY A 121 -2.44 5.84 -10.15
CA GLY A 121 -3.44 6.38 -11.07
C GLY A 121 -2.86 6.64 -12.47
N GLY A 122 -1.63 7.17 -12.52
CA GLY A 122 -0.85 7.30 -13.75
C GLY A 122 -0.62 5.98 -14.47
N MET A 123 -0.13 4.96 -13.76
CA MET A 123 0.07 3.62 -14.31
C MET A 123 -1.26 3.00 -14.77
N THR A 124 -2.34 3.19 -14.02
CA THR A 124 -3.69 2.74 -14.38
C THR A 124 -4.13 3.37 -15.71
N TYR A 125 -3.95 4.68 -15.85
CA TYR A 125 -4.27 5.40 -17.08
C TYR A 125 -3.36 5.01 -18.25
N LEU A 126 -2.06 4.82 -18.01
CA LEU A 126 -1.13 4.35 -19.02
C LEU A 126 -1.48 2.95 -19.50
N PHE A 127 -1.75 1.98 -18.63
CA PHE A 127 -2.13 0.64 -19.09
C PHE A 127 -3.45 0.61 -19.85
N GLU A 128 -4.38 1.49 -19.49
CA GLU A 128 -5.63 1.67 -20.21
C GLU A 128 -5.40 2.22 -21.65
N TYR A 129 -4.55 3.24 -21.81
CA TYR A 129 -4.41 4.00 -23.06
C TYR A 129 -3.20 3.58 -23.93
N SER A 130 -2.11 3.15 -23.31
CA SER A 130 -0.84 2.76 -23.96
C SER A 130 -0.68 1.26 -24.26
N GLY A 131 -1.70 0.44 -23.96
CA GLY A 131 -1.76 -0.95 -24.43
C GLY A 131 -1.83 -0.97 -25.95
N GLY A 132 -0.66 -1.02 -26.59
CA GLY A 132 -0.43 -0.69 -28.00
C GLY A 132 -1.44 -1.24 -29.01
N SER A 133 -1.70 -0.43 -30.04
CA SER A 133 -2.16 -0.76 -31.40
C SER A 133 -3.30 -1.75 -31.64
N GLY A 134 -4.10 -2.17 -30.65
CA GLY A 134 -5.32 -2.95 -30.94
C GLY A 134 -6.02 -3.67 -29.79
N SER A 135 -5.56 -3.56 -28.55
CA SER A 135 -6.08 -4.35 -27.44
C SER A 135 -5.85 -3.67 -26.09
N GLY A 136 -6.35 -2.44 -25.93
CA GLY A 136 -6.46 -1.83 -24.60
C GLY A 136 -7.45 -2.64 -23.75
N TYR A 137 -7.10 -2.91 -22.49
CA TYR A 137 -8.02 -3.51 -21.51
C TYR A 137 -9.02 -2.45 -21.03
N GLN A 138 -9.81 -1.91 -21.97
CA GLN A 138 -10.67 -0.77 -21.74
C GLN A 138 -11.71 -1.09 -20.65
N GLY A 139 -11.71 -0.28 -19.60
CA GLY A 139 -12.58 -0.37 -18.43
C GLY A 139 -12.08 -1.30 -17.33
N ILE A 140 -11.15 -2.22 -17.61
CA ILE A 140 -10.72 -3.23 -16.63
C ILE A 140 -9.72 -2.63 -15.64
N THR A 141 -8.83 -1.74 -16.10
CA THR A 141 -7.77 -1.18 -15.27
C THR A 141 -8.34 -0.31 -14.15
N ILE A 142 -9.33 0.53 -14.47
CA ILE A 142 -10.02 1.36 -13.46
C ILE A 142 -10.85 0.51 -12.49
N GLN A 143 -11.49 -0.57 -12.96
CA GLN A 143 -12.22 -1.49 -12.09
C GLN A 143 -11.27 -2.17 -11.10
N ALA A 144 -10.09 -2.62 -11.56
CA ALA A 144 -9.08 -3.22 -10.70
C ALA A 144 -8.58 -2.24 -9.62
N PHE A 145 -8.33 -0.99 -9.99
CA PHE A 145 -7.96 0.07 -9.05
C PHE A 145 -9.03 0.27 -7.97
N LEU A 146 -10.31 0.39 -8.37
CA LEU A 146 -11.43 0.61 -7.45
C LEU A 146 -11.68 -0.61 -6.55
N ILE A 147 -11.65 -1.83 -7.08
CA ILE A 147 -11.84 -3.05 -6.29
C ILE A 147 -10.75 -3.17 -5.22
N THR A 148 -9.48 -2.92 -5.59
CA THR A 148 -8.37 -2.93 -4.63
C THR A 148 -8.56 -1.90 -3.52
N GLY A 149 -8.97 -0.67 -3.89
CA GLY A 149 -9.30 0.36 -2.91
C GLY A 149 -10.46 -0.02 -2.00
N MET A 150 -11.53 -0.61 -2.54
CA MET A 150 -12.68 -1.06 -1.77
C MET A 150 -12.32 -2.18 -0.78
N ILE A 151 -11.52 -3.17 -1.21
CA ILE A 151 -11.06 -4.26 -0.33
C ILE A 151 -10.22 -3.68 0.81
N PHE A 152 -9.27 -2.78 0.50
CA PHE A 152 -8.46 -2.13 1.52
C PHE A 152 -9.32 -1.31 2.51
N GLY A 153 -10.24 -0.49 1.99
CA GLY A 153 -11.15 0.31 2.83
C GLY A 153 -12.05 -0.55 3.71
N ALA A 154 -12.58 -1.65 3.17
CA ALA A 154 -13.38 -2.62 3.94
C ALA A 154 -12.54 -3.27 5.05
N MET A 155 -11.33 -3.74 4.72
CA MET A 155 -10.43 -4.33 5.72
C MET A 155 -9.98 -3.33 6.77
N LEU A 156 -9.80 -2.07 6.42
CA LEU A 156 -9.49 -1.00 7.38
C LEU A 156 -10.65 -0.78 8.36
N GLY A 157 -11.89 -0.79 7.88
CA GLY A 157 -13.09 -0.72 8.72
C GLY A 157 -13.23 -1.94 9.64
N VAL A 158 -13.02 -3.14 9.10
CA VAL A 158 -13.03 -4.40 9.87
C VAL A 158 -11.93 -4.37 10.94
N TYR A 159 -10.73 -3.90 10.60
CA TYR A 159 -9.62 -3.76 11.54
C TYR A 159 -9.94 -2.78 12.67
N ARG A 160 -10.53 -1.61 12.34
CA ARG A 160 -10.99 -0.64 13.34
C ARG A 160 -12.03 -1.24 14.29
N SER A 161 -12.97 -2.02 13.76
CA SER A 161 -14.03 -2.65 14.56
C SER A 161 -13.55 -3.82 15.43
N GLY A 162 -12.30 -4.29 15.26
CA GLY A 162 -11.77 -5.43 16.01
C GLY A 162 -12.51 -6.74 15.75
N LEU A 163 -13.30 -6.84 14.66
CA LEU A 163 -14.12 -8.01 14.35
C LEU A 163 -13.28 -9.26 14.08
N ILE A 164 -12.07 -9.10 13.53
CA ILE A 164 -11.17 -10.21 13.20
C ILE A 164 -10.01 -10.26 14.20
N ASN A 165 -9.97 -11.33 14.98
CA ASN A 165 -8.84 -11.66 15.84
C ASN A 165 -7.86 -12.58 15.09
N VAL A 166 -6.67 -12.07 14.82
CA VAL A 166 -5.61 -12.82 14.13
C VAL A 166 -4.96 -13.80 15.12
N ASN A 167 -5.41 -15.06 15.11
CA ASN A 167 -4.81 -16.13 15.92
C ASN A 167 -3.60 -16.80 15.21
N ASP A 168 -2.79 -17.56 15.97
CA ASP A 168 -1.59 -18.19 15.42
C ASP A 168 -1.91 -19.22 14.32
N ASN A 169 -3.01 -19.96 14.46
CA ASN A 169 -3.45 -20.92 13.45
C ASN A 169 -3.83 -20.24 12.12
N PHE A 170 -4.46 -19.06 12.18
CA PHE A 170 -4.80 -18.24 11.02
C PHE A 170 -3.54 -17.73 10.34
N ARG A 171 -2.53 -17.30 11.11
CA ARG A 171 -1.23 -16.88 10.56
C ARG A 171 -0.53 -18.03 9.83
N ILE A 172 -0.49 -19.22 10.44
CA ILE A 172 0.11 -20.40 9.82
C ILE A 172 -0.62 -20.76 8.52
N ALA A 173 -1.96 -20.78 8.54
CA ALA A 173 -2.76 -21.05 7.35
C ALA A 173 -2.49 -20.02 6.24
N LEU A 174 -2.54 -18.72 6.57
CA LEU A 174 -2.28 -17.63 5.63
C LEU A 174 -0.88 -17.72 5.02
N TYR A 175 0.16 -17.89 5.85
CA TYR A 175 1.54 -17.99 5.36
C TYR A 175 1.75 -19.23 4.50
N SER A 176 1.14 -20.36 4.85
CA SER A 176 1.21 -21.58 4.04
C SER A 176 0.57 -21.39 2.65
N ALA A 177 -0.57 -20.69 2.58
CA ALA A 177 -1.26 -20.38 1.34
C ALA A 177 -0.43 -19.43 0.46
N VAL A 178 0.06 -18.32 1.04
CA VAL A 178 0.92 -17.35 0.34
C VAL A 178 2.18 -18.03 -0.19
N PHE A 179 2.83 -18.86 0.62
CA PHE A 179 4.04 -19.58 0.22
C PHE A 179 3.77 -20.60 -0.89
N GLY A 180 2.63 -21.31 -0.83
CA GLY A 180 2.21 -22.23 -1.89
C GLY A 180 2.06 -21.53 -3.24
N VAL A 181 1.32 -20.41 -3.26
CA VAL A 181 1.12 -19.61 -4.48
C VAL A 181 2.45 -19.03 -4.99
N MET A 182 3.28 -18.50 -4.08
CA MET A 182 4.61 -17.98 -4.41
C MET A 182 5.49 -19.04 -5.07
N MET A 183 5.49 -20.27 -4.56
CA MET A 183 6.30 -21.37 -5.12
C MET A 183 5.84 -21.77 -6.53
N VAL A 184 4.52 -21.78 -6.78
CA VAL A 184 3.97 -22.03 -8.13
C VAL A 184 4.46 -20.96 -9.11
N TYR A 185 4.40 -19.68 -8.73
CA TYR A 185 4.89 -18.59 -9.59
C TYR A 185 6.41 -18.62 -9.75
N LEU A 186 7.17 -18.94 -8.70
CA LEU A 186 8.63 -19.06 -8.77
C LEU A 186 9.07 -20.18 -9.73
N LEU A 187 8.42 -21.34 -9.64
CA LEU A 187 8.67 -22.45 -10.56
C LEU A 187 8.32 -22.06 -12.00
N SER A 188 7.18 -21.39 -12.20
CA SER A 188 6.79 -20.89 -13.53
C SER A 188 7.82 -19.90 -14.08
N PHE A 189 8.37 -19.03 -13.25
CA PHE A 189 9.43 -18.09 -13.63
C PHE A 189 10.71 -18.82 -14.04
N ILE A 190 11.13 -19.84 -13.28
CA ILE A 190 12.32 -20.63 -13.61
C ILE A 190 12.12 -21.39 -14.93
N LEU A 191 10.98 -22.04 -15.12
CA LEU A 191 10.65 -22.76 -16.36
C LEU A 191 10.65 -21.83 -17.58
N MET A 192 10.19 -20.58 -17.40
CA MET A 192 10.25 -19.55 -18.44
C MET A 192 11.68 -19.24 -18.88
N LEU A 193 12.67 -19.29 -17.97
CA LEU A 193 14.09 -19.11 -18.32
C LEU A 193 14.64 -20.26 -19.20
N PHE A 194 14.04 -21.44 -19.13
CA PHE A 194 14.36 -22.59 -19.98
C PHE A 194 13.48 -22.68 -21.24
N GLY A 195 12.70 -21.63 -21.55
CA GLY A 195 11.84 -21.57 -22.72
C GLY A 195 10.55 -22.40 -22.61
N VAL A 196 10.22 -22.91 -21.42
CA VAL A 196 8.97 -23.62 -21.16
C VAL A 196 7.98 -22.64 -20.56
N SER A 197 6.97 -22.24 -21.33
CA SER A 197 5.83 -21.51 -20.81
C SER A 197 4.85 -22.49 -20.17
N VAL A 198 4.46 -22.26 -18.92
CA VAL A 198 3.40 -23.03 -18.25
C VAL A 198 2.05 -22.53 -18.78
N PRO A 199 1.34 -23.28 -19.65
CA PRO A 199 0.05 -22.84 -20.16
C PRO A 199 -1.00 -22.94 -19.04
N LEU A 200 -2.15 -22.29 -19.22
CA LEU A 200 -3.35 -22.36 -18.37
C LEU A 200 -3.38 -21.48 -17.11
N ILE A 201 -2.25 -21.22 -16.44
CA ILE A 201 -2.23 -20.40 -15.21
C ILE A 201 -2.28 -18.89 -15.53
N HIS A 202 -1.67 -18.49 -16.65
CA HIS A 202 -1.49 -17.08 -17.03
C HIS A 202 -2.41 -16.65 -18.19
N GLY A 203 -3.36 -17.49 -18.59
CA GLY A 203 -4.23 -17.25 -19.73
C GLY A 203 -5.59 -16.67 -19.33
N SER A 204 -6.22 -15.93 -20.24
CA SER A 204 -7.62 -15.47 -20.12
C SER A 204 -8.66 -16.57 -20.37
N GLY A 205 -8.23 -17.83 -20.45
CA GLY A 205 -9.12 -18.98 -20.63
C GLY A 205 -9.90 -19.34 -19.35
N PRO A 206 -10.96 -20.16 -19.45
CA PRO A 206 -11.81 -20.52 -18.31
C PRO A 206 -11.03 -21.12 -17.12
N ILE A 207 -9.99 -21.91 -17.40
CA ILE A 207 -9.13 -22.53 -16.39
C ILE A 207 -8.30 -21.46 -15.65
N GLY A 208 -7.80 -20.45 -16.36
CA GLY A 208 -7.05 -19.35 -15.75
C GLY A 208 -7.93 -18.51 -14.82
N ILE A 209 -9.17 -18.22 -15.23
CA ILE A 209 -10.15 -17.50 -14.39
C ILE A 209 -10.46 -18.30 -13.12
N VAL A 210 -10.72 -19.61 -13.23
CA VAL A 210 -11.00 -20.47 -12.06
C VAL A 210 -9.81 -20.52 -11.11
N PHE A 211 -8.59 -20.62 -11.66
CA PHE A 211 -7.38 -20.59 -10.85
C PHE A 211 -7.21 -19.25 -10.14
N SER A 212 -7.42 -18.12 -10.83
CA SER A 212 -7.37 -16.79 -10.22
C SER A 212 -8.41 -16.63 -9.11
N LEU A 213 -9.64 -17.14 -9.30
CA LEU A 213 -10.67 -17.13 -8.26
C LEU A 213 -10.27 -17.95 -7.04
N LEU A 214 -9.67 -19.14 -7.24
CA LEU A 214 -9.16 -19.96 -6.13
C LEU A 214 -8.07 -19.23 -5.36
N VAL A 215 -7.17 -18.52 -6.05
CA VAL A 215 -6.08 -17.77 -5.40
C VAL A 215 -6.60 -16.56 -4.64
N ILE A 216 -7.69 -15.94 -5.10
CA ILE A 216 -8.30 -14.76 -4.46
C ILE A 216 -9.22 -15.15 -3.30
N ALA A 217 -9.90 -16.30 -3.38
CA ALA A 217 -10.86 -16.79 -2.38
C ALA A 217 -10.19 -17.44 -1.16
#